data_AF-A0A0M9DZQ2-F1
#
_entry.id   AF-A0A0M9DZQ2-F1
#
_cell.length_a   1.000
_cell.length_b   1.000
_cell.length_c   1.000
_cell.angle_alpha   90.00
_cell.angle_beta   90.00
_cell.angle_gamma   90.00
#
_symmetry.space_group_name_H-M   'P 1'
#
loop_
_entity.id
_entity.type
_entity.pdbx_description
1 polymer ?
#
loop_
_entity_poly.entity_id
_entity_poly.type
_entity_poly.pdbx_seq_one_letter_code
_entity_poly.pdbx_strand_id
1 'polypeptide(L)'
;MKELSLLILFWLLFIPIQANASPELSLNTTTISPGESATLILSISNAPDCAGINAKILFPDGLSVKSISRGSLLPANFTIDFRSFSDAQGQGIFVLAYSNLDTFTNASGELLKINLETTDNIVGGNYDIPFANTNLNTLVNARYAVSNSDGTDSLNTNVISGKIDIFPVIEFTKSTQSVTENAGTVSITANMNCTSHSMVTVPFTVSGTSDDHNLSNGTLTIEPGTTSGLITFDIQDDQNNESEETVIITMDEPSGAKWGNTTIHVINVLDDDNYNVKPYNLDVDQNGSVDGGTDGLLLIRYLFENTGENLVKSVVANNCNRCEVMDIENYLNDAKSAILDVDGNGQADGGTDGLLLIRYIFENRGENLIRGVVASDCTRCTAEEIENYLAPLCP
;
A
#
# COMPACT_ATOMS: atom_id res chain seq x y z
N MET A 1 25.06 -13.06 -104.90
CA MET A 1 23.62 -12.84 -105.20
C MET A 1 22.96 -12.43 -103.90
N LYS A 2 22.13 -11.39 -103.98
CA LYS A 2 21.28 -10.87 -102.90
C LYS A 2 20.41 -11.99 -102.32
N GLU A 3 20.15 -11.96 -101.02
CA GLU A 3 18.81 -12.11 -100.46
C GLU A 3 18.71 -11.36 -99.13
N LEU A 4 17.50 -10.88 -98.84
CA LEU A 4 17.15 -9.77 -97.98
C LEU A 4 16.19 -10.28 -96.90
N SER A 5 16.39 -9.79 -95.67
CA SER A 5 15.38 -9.58 -94.60
C SER A 5 14.67 -10.80 -93.96
N LEU A 6 14.78 -10.94 -92.63
CA LEU A 6 13.70 -10.54 -91.71
C LEU A 6 14.21 -10.63 -90.25
N LEU A 7 14.49 -9.48 -89.64
CA LEU A 7 14.83 -9.39 -88.21
C LEU A 7 13.53 -9.21 -87.42
N ILE A 8 12.99 -10.30 -86.86
CA ILE A 8 11.87 -10.24 -85.91
C ILE A 8 12.46 -10.00 -84.52
N LEU A 9 12.37 -8.75 -84.05
CA LEU A 9 12.77 -8.36 -82.70
C LEU A 9 11.64 -8.76 -81.73
N PHE A 10 11.80 -9.90 -81.05
CA PHE A 10 10.88 -10.36 -80.02
C PHE A 10 11.14 -9.55 -78.73
N TRP A 11 10.35 -8.52 -78.47
CA TRP A 11 10.32 -7.84 -77.17
C TRP A 11 9.66 -8.79 -76.15
N LEU A 12 10.48 -9.51 -75.39
CA LEU A 12 10.05 -10.18 -74.17
C LEU A 12 9.70 -9.11 -73.13
N LEU A 13 8.42 -8.79 -73.03
CA LEU A 13 7.84 -8.10 -71.88
C LEU A 13 8.08 -8.97 -70.64
N PHE A 14 9.15 -8.68 -69.90
CA PHE A 14 9.30 -9.14 -68.53
C PHE A 14 8.25 -8.39 -67.70
N ILE A 15 7.08 -9.01 -67.54
CA ILE A 15 6.15 -8.63 -66.48
C ILE A 15 6.75 -9.22 -65.20
N PRO A 16 7.17 -8.40 -64.22
CA PRO A 16 7.57 -8.94 -62.93
C PRO A 16 6.36 -9.63 -62.31
N ILE A 17 6.44 -10.95 -62.12
CA ILE A 17 5.48 -11.68 -61.29
C ILE A 17 5.80 -11.27 -59.85
N GLN A 18 5.13 -10.23 -59.37
CA GLN A 18 5.07 -9.97 -57.94
C GLN A 18 4.30 -11.16 -57.35
N ALA A 19 5.00 -12.04 -56.63
CA ALA A 19 4.32 -13.00 -55.79
C ALA A 19 3.60 -12.18 -54.71
N ASN A 20 2.28 -12.04 -54.83
CA ASN A 20 1.49 -11.39 -53.79
C ASN A 20 1.72 -12.18 -52.48
N ALA A 21 2.17 -11.48 -51.44
CA ALA A 21 2.28 -12.07 -50.11
C ALA A 21 0.90 -12.60 -49.70
N SER A 22 0.85 -13.77 -49.06
CA SER A 22 -0.41 -14.33 -48.58
C SER A 22 -1.05 -13.36 -47.57
N PRO A 23 -2.38 -13.18 -47.61
CA PRO A 23 -3.07 -12.34 -46.63
C PRO A 23 -2.76 -12.80 -45.21
N GLU A 24 -2.57 -11.86 -44.31
CA GLU A 24 -2.28 -12.11 -42.90
C GLU A 24 -3.35 -11.48 -42.03
N LEU A 25 -4.04 -12.31 -41.27
CA LEU A 25 -5.07 -11.92 -40.31
C LEU A 25 -4.44 -11.83 -38.92
N SER A 26 -4.66 -10.74 -38.20
CA SER A 26 -4.07 -10.53 -36.88
C SER A 26 -5.06 -9.97 -35.88
N LEU A 27 -4.88 -10.36 -34.62
CA LEU A 27 -5.51 -9.73 -33.47
C LEU A 27 -4.45 -8.93 -32.71
N ASN A 28 -4.81 -7.77 -32.19
CA ASN A 28 -3.86 -6.96 -31.40
C ASN A 28 -3.67 -7.50 -29.98
N THR A 29 -2.71 -6.90 -29.27
CA THR A 29 -2.58 -7.03 -27.83
C THR A 29 -3.40 -5.94 -27.13
N THR A 30 -4.10 -6.30 -26.06
CA THR A 30 -4.81 -5.35 -25.20
C THR A 30 -4.73 -5.76 -23.73
N THR A 31 -5.03 -4.83 -22.83
CA THR A 31 -5.04 -5.05 -21.38
C THR A 31 -6.44 -4.77 -20.82
N ILE A 32 -6.92 -5.61 -19.90
CA ILE A 32 -8.24 -5.45 -19.27
C ILE A 32 -8.14 -5.74 -17.78
N SER A 33 -8.87 -5.00 -16.95
CA SER A 33 -9.01 -5.33 -15.53
C SER A 33 -10.27 -6.18 -15.31
N PRO A 34 -10.36 -6.96 -14.22
CA PRO A 34 -11.58 -7.69 -13.89
C PRO A 34 -12.79 -6.75 -13.74
N GLY A 35 -13.93 -7.12 -14.33
CA GLY A 35 -15.16 -6.31 -14.33
C GLY A 35 -15.19 -5.16 -15.35
N GLU A 36 -14.12 -4.96 -16.13
CA GLU A 36 -14.02 -3.87 -17.11
C GLU A 36 -14.32 -4.34 -18.55
N SER A 37 -14.20 -3.41 -19.50
CA SER A 37 -14.37 -3.68 -20.93
C SER A 37 -13.16 -3.17 -21.71
N ALA A 38 -12.83 -3.85 -22.82
CA ALA A 38 -11.74 -3.48 -23.71
C ALA A 38 -12.12 -3.77 -25.17
N THR A 39 -11.36 -3.25 -26.11
CA THR A 39 -11.55 -3.55 -27.54
C THR A 39 -10.38 -4.37 -28.05
N LEU A 40 -10.70 -5.53 -28.63
CA LEU A 40 -9.79 -6.35 -29.41
C LEU A 40 -10.04 -6.08 -30.89
N ILE A 41 -8.98 -5.76 -31.63
CA ILE A 41 -9.03 -5.35 -33.02
C ILE A 41 -8.59 -6.51 -33.89
N LEU A 42 -9.48 -6.93 -34.79
CA LEU A 42 -9.16 -7.84 -35.88
C LEU A 42 -8.73 -7.02 -37.09
N SER A 43 -7.52 -7.29 -37.59
CA SER A 43 -6.92 -6.61 -38.72
C SER A 43 -6.50 -7.60 -39.78
N ILE A 44 -6.32 -7.11 -41.00
CA ILE A 44 -5.71 -7.87 -42.09
C ILE A 44 -4.58 -7.05 -42.71
N SER A 45 -3.58 -7.73 -43.26
CA SER A 45 -2.54 -7.14 -44.10
C SER A 45 -2.32 -8.00 -45.35
N ASN A 46 -1.77 -7.39 -46.40
CA ASN A 46 -1.52 -8.05 -47.69
C ASN A 46 -2.78 -8.71 -48.30
N ALA A 47 -3.96 -8.16 -48.00
CA ALA A 47 -5.21 -8.68 -48.50
C ALA A 47 -5.38 -8.34 -49.99
N PRO A 48 -5.67 -9.31 -50.86
CA PRO A 48 -6.26 -9.02 -52.15
C PRO A 48 -7.70 -8.50 -51.94
N ASP A 49 -8.42 -8.24 -53.03
CA ASP A 49 -9.84 -7.92 -52.94
C ASP A 49 -10.61 -9.10 -52.37
N CYS A 50 -11.32 -8.89 -51.27
CA CYS A 50 -12.00 -9.93 -50.51
C CYS A 50 -13.47 -9.56 -50.26
N ALA A 51 -14.38 -10.53 -50.43
CA ALA A 51 -15.82 -10.32 -50.22
C ALA A 51 -16.29 -10.61 -48.78
N GLY A 52 -15.48 -11.30 -47.97
CA GLY A 52 -15.90 -11.65 -46.62
C GLY A 52 -14.85 -12.31 -45.74
N ILE A 53 -15.19 -12.39 -44.46
CA ILE A 53 -14.41 -12.95 -43.35
C ILE A 53 -15.29 -13.93 -42.57
N ASN A 54 -14.70 -15.06 -42.15
CA ASN A 54 -15.30 -16.10 -41.32
C ASN A 54 -14.27 -16.65 -40.31
N ALA A 55 -14.14 -16.01 -39.15
CA ALA A 55 -13.14 -16.37 -38.15
C ALA A 55 -13.78 -17.07 -36.93
N LYS A 56 -13.15 -18.15 -36.45
CA LYS A 56 -13.40 -18.74 -35.13
C LYS A 56 -12.29 -18.26 -34.20
N ILE A 57 -12.62 -17.53 -33.14
CA ILE A 57 -11.65 -16.97 -32.18
C ILE A 57 -11.95 -17.56 -30.81
N LEU A 58 -10.91 -18.09 -30.13
CA LEU A 58 -11.02 -18.67 -28.80
C LEU A 58 -10.76 -17.61 -27.72
N PHE A 59 -11.50 -17.67 -26.63
CA PHE A 59 -11.34 -16.82 -25.46
C PHE A 59 -11.19 -17.66 -24.19
N PRO A 60 -10.44 -17.17 -23.18
CA PRO A 60 -10.39 -17.81 -21.87
C PRO A 60 -11.72 -17.71 -21.13
N ASP A 61 -11.88 -18.52 -20.08
CA ASP A 61 -13.02 -18.46 -19.17
C ASP A 61 -13.12 -17.09 -18.48
N GLY A 62 -14.34 -16.58 -18.32
CA GLY A 62 -14.61 -15.26 -17.72
C GLY A 62 -14.50 -14.07 -18.70
N LEU A 63 -14.14 -14.29 -19.97
CA LEU A 63 -14.11 -13.26 -21.01
C LEU A 63 -15.25 -13.48 -22.02
N SER A 64 -16.08 -12.46 -22.24
CA SER A 64 -17.20 -12.50 -23.19
C SER A 64 -17.16 -11.34 -24.19
N VAL A 65 -17.85 -11.53 -25.32
CA VAL A 65 -18.02 -10.49 -26.34
C VAL A 65 -19.35 -9.79 -26.13
N LYS A 66 -19.29 -8.49 -25.87
CA LYS A 66 -20.46 -7.63 -25.68
C LYS A 66 -21.07 -7.20 -27.01
N SER A 67 -20.21 -6.80 -27.95
CA SER A 67 -20.63 -6.39 -29.29
C SER A 67 -19.46 -6.42 -30.26
N ILE A 68 -19.76 -6.43 -31.55
CA ILE A 68 -18.76 -6.26 -32.60
C ILE A 68 -19.19 -5.08 -33.47
N SER A 69 -18.25 -4.19 -33.75
CA SER A 69 -18.45 -3.07 -34.66
C SER A 69 -17.46 -3.10 -35.80
N ARG A 70 -17.80 -2.35 -36.85
CA ARG A 70 -17.05 -2.29 -38.10
C ARG A 70 -15.75 -1.51 -37.90
N GLY A 71 -14.64 -2.07 -38.37
CA GLY A 71 -13.35 -1.38 -38.47
C GLY A 71 -13.29 -0.44 -39.68
N SER A 72 -12.19 0.29 -39.81
CA SER A 72 -12.00 1.30 -40.87
C SER A 72 -11.92 0.71 -42.27
N LEU A 73 -11.55 -0.56 -42.40
CA LEU A 73 -11.35 -1.21 -43.69
C LEU A 73 -12.64 -1.81 -44.27
N LEU A 74 -13.64 -2.13 -43.44
CA LEU A 74 -14.87 -2.73 -43.92
C LEU A 74 -15.87 -1.67 -44.44
N PRO A 75 -16.31 -1.74 -45.71
CA PRO A 75 -17.34 -0.87 -46.26
C PRO A 75 -18.66 -0.93 -45.49
N ALA A 76 -19.44 0.15 -45.53
CA ALA A 76 -20.65 0.31 -44.73
C ALA A 76 -21.76 -0.73 -45.02
N ASN A 77 -21.77 -1.33 -46.20
CA ASN A 77 -22.75 -2.33 -46.60
C ASN A 77 -22.39 -3.77 -46.19
N PHE A 78 -21.22 -3.98 -45.57
CA PHE A 78 -20.90 -5.28 -44.99
C PHE A 78 -21.85 -5.59 -43.84
N THR A 79 -22.49 -6.74 -43.93
CA THR A 79 -23.24 -7.33 -42.82
C THR A 79 -22.25 -7.97 -41.86
N ILE A 80 -22.38 -7.67 -40.56
CA ILE A 80 -21.56 -8.25 -39.50
C ILE A 80 -22.48 -9.08 -38.60
N ASP A 81 -22.10 -10.32 -38.36
CA ASP A 81 -22.81 -11.21 -37.45
C ASP A 81 -21.79 -11.98 -36.59
N PHE A 82 -22.20 -12.36 -35.39
CA PHE A 82 -21.38 -13.20 -34.53
C PHE A 82 -22.20 -14.09 -33.62
N ARG A 83 -21.63 -15.24 -33.26
CA ARG A 83 -22.26 -16.17 -32.35
C ARG A 83 -21.23 -16.77 -31.41
N SER A 84 -21.52 -16.72 -30.11
CA SER A 84 -20.70 -17.39 -29.11
C SER A 84 -20.83 -18.92 -29.21
N PHE A 85 -19.77 -19.62 -28.81
CA PHE A 85 -19.74 -21.07 -28.67
C PHE A 85 -19.01 -21.47 -27.40
N SER A 86 -19.33 -22.67 -26.92
CA SER A 86 -18.60 -23.40 -25.88
C SER A 86 -18.71 -24.87 -26.25
N ASP A 87 -17.59 -25.48 -26.63
CA ASP A 87 -17.50 -26.86 -27.12
C ASP A 87 -16.22 -27.54 -26.58
N ALA A 88 -15.95 -28.78 -27.02
CA ALA A 88 -14.78 -29.53 -26.58
C ALA A 88 -13.42 -28.89 -27.00
N GLN A 89 -13.44 -27.92 -27.91
CA GLN A 89 -12.26 -27.15 -28.34
C GLN A 89 -12.10 -25.84 -27.55
N GLY A 90 -12.96 -25.57 -26.57
CA GLY A 90 -12.95 -24.37 -25.74
C GLY A 90 -14.17 -23.48 -25.97
N GLN A 91 -14.06 -22.22 -25.57
CA GLN A 91 -15.11 -21.22 -25.78
C GLN A 91 -14.62 -20.05 -26.59
N GLY A 92 -15.54 -19.30 -27.19
CA GLY A 92 -15.18 -18.20 -28.05
C GLY A 92 -16.33 -17.68 -28.90
N ILE A 93 -15.99 -17.09 -30.04
CA ILE A 93 -16.95 -16.60 -31.03
C ILE A 93 -16.66 -17.12 -32.43
N PHE A 94 -17.73 -17.32 -33.19
CA PHE A 94 -17.69 -17.25 -34.64
C PHE A 94 -18.05 -15.83 -35.07
N VAL A 95 -17.26 -15.25 -35.96
CA VAL A 95 -17.46 -13.91 -36.50
C VAL A 95 -17.54 -13.97 -38.01
N LEU A 96 -18.56 -13.32 -38.54
CA LEU A 96 -18.84 -13.23 -39.97
C LEU A 96 -18.93 -11.76 -40.36
N ALA A 97 -18.25 -11.39 -41.44
CA ALA A 97 -18.43 -10.11 -42.11
C ALA A 97 -18.48 -10.35 -43.62
N TYR A 98 -19.54 -9.95 -44.31
CA TYR A 98 -19.69 -10.24 -45.75
C TYR A 98 -20.50 -9.18 -46.49
N SER A 99 -20.26 -9.07 -47.79
CA SER A 99 -21.08 -8.28 -48.73
C SER A 99 -21.24 -9.02 -50.06
N ASN A 100 -22.40 -8.86 -50.69
CA ASN A 100 -22.68 -9.42 -52.02
C ASN A 100 -22.28 -8.48 -53.16
N LEU A 101 -21.96 -7.22 -52.84
CA LEU A 101 -21.77 -6.14 -53.82
C LEU A 101 -20.42 -5.46 -53.69
N ASP A 102 -19.86 -5.44 -52.48
CA ASP A 102 -18.60 -4.74 -52.21
C ASP A 102 -17.53 -5.72 -51.75
N THR A 103 -16.29 -5.35 -52.00
CA THR A 103 -15.10 -6.00 -51.45
C THR A 103 -14.38 -5.00 -50.55
N PHE A 104 -13.62 -5.51 -49.58
CA PHE A 104 -12.55 -4.72 -48.99
C PHE A 104 -11.28 -4.97 -49.81
N THR A 105 -10.64 -3.90 -50.27
CA THR A 105 -9.65 -3.96 -51.36
C THR A 105 -8.25 -3.55 -50.90
N ASN A 106 -7.24 -4.30 -51.34
CA ASN A 106 -5.83 -3.91 -51.43
C ASN A 106 -5.24 -3.20 -50.19
N ALA A 107 -5.59 -3.68 -48.99
CA ALA A 107 -5.40 -2.89 -47.77
C ALA A 107 -4.87 -3.70 -46.60
N SER A 108 -3.99 -3.02 -45.86
CA SER A 108 -3.73 -3.32 -44.46
C SER A 108 -4.60 -2.40 -43.60
N GLY A 109 -5.35 -2.96 -42.65
CA GLY A 109 -6.23 -2.14 -41.81
C GLY A 109 -7.11 -2.94 -40.86
N GLU A 110 -7.91 -2.20 -40.10
CA GLU A 110 -8.83 -2.75 -39.09
C GLU A 110 -10.10 -3.26 -39.76
N LEU A 111 -10.38 -4.55 -39.62
CA LEU A 111 -11.61 -5.16 -40.11
C LEU A 111 -12.74 -5.01 -39.10
N LEU A 112 -12.51 -5.42 -37.85
CA LEU A 112 -13.55 -5.45 -36.81
C LEU A 112 -13.00 -5.00 -35.46
N LYS A 113 -13.85 -4.35 -34.69
CA LYS A 113 -13.63 -3.99 -33.29
C LYS A 113 -14.52 -4.87 -32.43
N ILE A 114 -13.91 -5.81 -31.73
CA ILE A 114 -14.57 -6.77 -30.86
C ILE A 114 -14.55 -6.18 -29.45
N ASN A 115 -15.70 -5.73 -28.97
CA ASN A 115 -15.83 -5.17 -27.62
C ASN A 115 -16.02 -6.31 -26.63
N LEU A 116 -15.06 -6.44 -25.74
CA LEU A 116 -14.96 -7.47 -24.72
C LEU A 116 -15.43 -6.94 -23.38
N GLU A 117 -15.90 -7.84 -22.53
CA GLU A 117 -16.16 -7.61 -21.11
C GLU A 117 -15.63 -8.79 -20.30
N THR A 118 -15.17 -8.53 -19.07
CA THR A 118 -14.70 -9.55 -18.13
C THR A 118 -15.65 -9.68 -16.95
N THR A 119 -15.79 -10.89 -16.43
CA THR A 119 -16.40 -11.10 -15.11
C THR A 119 -15.46 -10.59 -14.01
N ASP A 120 -16.00 -10.19 -12.86
CA ASP A 120 -15.19 -9.75 -11.71
C ASP A 120 -14.20 -10.83 -11.21
N ASN A 121 -14.52 -12.11 -11.40
CA ASN A 121 -13.73 -13.24 -10.92
C ASN A 121 -12.82 -13.86 -12.00
N ILE A 122 -12.59 -13.19 -13.13
CA ILE A 122 -11.66 -13.72 -14.14
C ILE A 122 -10.26 -13.86 -13.53
N VAL A 123 -9.57 -14.96 -13.83
CA VAL A 123 -8.20 -15.17 -13.33
C VAL A 123 -7.24 -14.23 -14.07
N GLY A 124 -6.43 -13.48 -13.33
CA GLY A 124 -5.36 -12.64 -13.86
C GLY A 124 -4.26 -13.43 -14.56
N GLY A 125 -3.58 -12.77 -15.50
CA GLY A 125 -2.47 -13.34 -16.26
C GLY A 125 -2.50 -12.96 -17.74
N ASN A 126 -1.54 -13.52 -18.49
CA ASN A 126 -1.41 -13.32 -19.93
C ASN A 126 -2.15 -14.43 -20.67
N TYR A 127 -3.03 -14.06 -21.60
CA TYR A 127 -3.81 -14.98 -22.40
C TYR A 127 -3.52 -14.80 -23.88
N ASP A 128 -3.13 -15.88 -24.55
CA ASP A 128 -3.14 -15.92 -26.00
C ASP A 128 -4.58 -16.05 -26.49
N ILE A 129 -4.93 -15.29 -27.53
CA ILE A 129 -6.25 -15.28 -28.18
C ILE A 129 -6.08 -15.85 -29.59
N PRO A 130 -6.12 -17.19 -29.74
CA PRO A 130 -5.83 -17.83 -31.01
C PRO A 130 -7.05 -17.88 -31.93
N PHE A 131 -6.76 -17.92 -33.22
CA PHE A 131 -7.71 -18.37 -34.23
C PHE A 131 -7.81 -19.90 -34.18
N ALA A 132 -9.03 -20.41 -34.16
CA ALA A 132 -9.32 -21.84 -34.25
C ALA A 132 -9.74 -22.23 -35.68
N ASN A 133 -9.52 -23.49 -36.03
CA ASN A 133 -9.93 -24.03 -37.33
C ASN A 133 -11.46 -24.06 -37.44
N THR A 134 -12.00 -23.53 -38.54
CA THR A 134 -13.42 -23.61 -38.87
C THR A 134 -13.71 -24.95 -39.57
N ASN A 135 -14.30 -25.92 -38.86
CA ASN A 135 -14.79 -27.17 -39.48
C ASN A 135 -16.21 -27.03 -40.06
N LEU A 136 -16.72 -25.81 -40.19
CA LEU A 136 -18.10 -25.56 -40.62
C LEU A 136 -18.12 -24.94 -42.02
N ASN A 137 -18.75 -25.66 -42.96
CA ASN A 137 -19.31 -25.07 -44.18
C ASN A 137 -20.47 -24.15 -43.78
N THR A 138 -20.17 -22.89 -43.46
CA THR A 138 -21.16 -21.83 -43.24
C THR A 138 -21.21 -20.88 -44.45
N LEU A 139 -22.21 -20.00 -44.47
CA LEU A 139 -22.70 -19.14 -45.57
C LEU A 139 -21.66 -18.31 -46.35
N VAL A 140 -20.41 -18.23 -45.90
CA VAL A 140 -19.25 -17.73 -46.65
C VAL A 140 -18.34 -18.94 -46.87
N ASN A 141 -18.05 -19.32 -48.13
CA ASN A 141 -17.23 -20.48 -48.51
C ASN A 141 -15.73 -20.27 -48.19
N ALA A 142 -15.42 -19.92 -46.95
CA ALA A 142 -14.07 -19.67 -46.45
C ALA A 142 -13.69 -20.70 -45.38
N ARG A 143 -12.90 -21.70 -45.77
CA ARG A 143 -12.17 -22.62 -44.87
C ARG A 143 -11.02 -21.94 -44.14
N TYR A 144 -10.48 -20.85 -44.69
CA TYR A 144 -9.26 -20.17 -44.22
C TYR A 144 -9.53 -18.69 -43.88
N ALA A 145 -10.61 -18.44 -43.16
CA ALA A 145 -11.05 -17.16 -42.60
C ALA A 145 -11.36 -16.01 -43.56
N VAL A 146 -10.88 -16.02 -44.81
CA VAL A 146 -11.12 -14.95 -45.80
C VAL A 146 -11.54 -15.58 -47.13
N SER A 147 -12.47 -14.94 -47.83
CA SER A 147 -12.89 -15.33 -49.19
C SER A 147 -12.30 -14.41 -50.26
N ASN A 148 -12.16 -14.92 -51.48
CA ASN A 148 -11.87 -14.11 -52.66
C ASN A 148 -12.97 -13.08 -52.96
N SER A 149 -12.73 -12.22 -53.95
CA SER A 149 -13.57 -11.07 -54.30
C SER A 149 -14.98 -11.40 -54.79
N ASP A 150 -15.22 -12.61 -55.30
CA ASP A 150 -16.55 -13.10 -55.69
C ASP A 150 -17.21 -13.99 -54.62
N GLY A 151 -16.52 -14.22 -53.50
CA GLY A 151 -17.01 -15.01 -52.37
C GLY A 151 -17.06 -16.52 -52.61
N THR A 152 -16.51 -17.02 -53.72
CA THR A 152 -16.61 -18.43 -54.12
C THR A 152 -15.55 -19.33 -53.50
N ASP A 153 -14.32 -18.82 -53.32
CA ASP A 153 -13.17 -19.58 -52.86
C ASP A 153 -12.57 -19.03 -51.56
N SER A 154 -11.96 -19.93 -50.78
CA SER A 154 -11.17 -19.59 -49.60
C SER A 154 -9.76 -19.13 -49.98
N LEU A 155 -9.28 -18.04 -49.39
CA LEU A 155 -7.89 -17.61 -49.51
C LEU A 155 -7.06 -18.18 -48.35
N ASN A 156 -5.89 -18.75 -48.65
CA ASN A 156 -4.98 -19.17 -47.59
C ASN A 156 -4.49 -17.94 -46.82
N THR A 157 -4.65 -17.95 -45.50
CA THR A 157 -4.28 -16.83 -44.63
C THR A 157 -3.24 -17.25 -43.61
N ASN A 158 -2.24 -16.39 -43.42
CA ASN A 158 -1.40 -16.45 -42.23
C ASN A 158 -2.20 -15.85 -41.07
N VAL A 159 -2.09 -16.44 -39.87
CA VAL A 159 -2.81 -15.95 -38.70
C VAL A 159 -1.83 -15.60 -37.59
N ILE A 160 -2.03 -14.42 -36.97
CA ILE A 160 -1.30 -13.97 -35.79
C ILE A 160 -2.28 -13.83 -34.63
N SER A 161 -2.16 -14.71 -33.65
CA SER A 161 -2.95 -14.68 -32.43
C SER A 161 -2.80 -13.36 -31.69
N GLY A 162 -3.89 -12.91 -31.07
CA GLY A 162 -3.89 -11.75 -30.20
C GLY A 162 -3.41 -12.10 -28.80
N LYS A 163 -3.29 -11.08 -27.95
CA LYS A 163 -2.98 -11.26 -26.54
C LYS A 163 -3.86 -10.38 -25.67
N ILE A 164 -4.29 -10.91 -24.54
CA ILE A 164 -4.99 -10.15 -23.52
C ILE A 164 -4.26 -10.33 -22.20
N ASP A 165 -3.82 -9.22 -21.62
CA ASP A 165 -3.24 -9.23 -20.28
C ASP A 165 -4.28 -8.76 -19.28
N ILE A 166 -4.54 -9.62 -18.29
CA ILE A 166 -5.51 -9.37 -17.22
C ILE A 166 -4.76 -9.09 -15.94
N PHE A 167 -4.90 -7.87 -15.44
CA PHE A 167 -4.24 -7.45 -14.20
C PHE A 167 -5.27 -7.40 -13.07
N PRO A 168 -5.12 -8.22 -12.01
CA PRO A 168 -5.84 -8.01 -10.76
C PRO A 168 -5.57 -6.62 -10.19
N VAL A 169 -6.50 -6.13 -9.39
CA VAL A 169 -6.35 -4.88 -8.64
C VAL A 169 -5.98 -5.22 -7.20
N ILE A 170 -4.87 -4.70 -6.70
CA ILE A 170 -4.37 -4.93 -5.33
C ILE A 170 -4.45 -3.67 -4.47
N GLU A 171 -4.93 -3.81 -3.24
CA GLU A 171 -4.95 -2.75 -2.23
C GLU A 171 -4.81 -3.28 -0.80
N PHE A 172 -4.38 -2.45 0.14
CA PHE A 172 -4.50 -2.75 1.56
C PHE A 172 -5.96 -2.82 1.98
N THR A 173 -6.28 -3.77 2.85
CA THR A 173 -7.64 -3.98 3.37
C THR A 173 -8.13 -2.85 4.29
N LYS A 174 -7.21 -2.07 4.84
CA LYS A 174 -7.46 -0.90 5.69
C LYS A 174 -6.45 0.19 5.34
N SER A 175 -6.82 1.45 5.49
CA SER A 175 -5.90 2.59 5.39
C SER A 175 -5.21 2.92 6.71
N THR A 176 -5.79 2.48 7.84
CA THR A 176 -5.23 2.73 9.17
C THR A 176 -5.58 1.63 10.18
N GLN A 177 -4.74 1.49 11.20
CA GLN A 177 -4.99 0.74 12.42
C GLN A 177 -4.24 1.36 13.61
N SER A 178 -4.64 1.03 14.83
CA SER A 178 -3.91 1.40 16.05
C SER A 178 -3.53 0.13 16.79
N VAL A 179 -2.32 0.12 17.36
CA VAL A 179 -1.77 -0.97 18.17
C VAL A 179 -1.13 -0.37 19.42
N THR A 180 -1.14 -1.12 20.53
CA THR A 180 -0.33 -0.76 21.70
C THR A 180 1.11 -1.20 21.49
N GLU A 181 2.06 -0.58 22.19
CA GLU A 181 3.48 -0.93 22.10
C GLU A 181 3.73 -2.39 22.48
N ASN A 182 3.04 -2.87 23.52
CA ASN A 182 3.04 -4.28 23.92
C ASN A 182 2.29 -5.26 22.99
N ALA A 183 1.83 -4.84 21.80
CA ALA A 183 1.05 -5.70 20.90
C ALA A 183 1.85 -6.90 20.35
N GLY A 184 3.18 -6.83 20.39
CA GLY A 184 4.07 -7.84 19.80
C GLY A 184 3.96 -7.85 18.28
N THR A 185 3.54 -8.97 17.69
CA THR A 185 3.48 -9.11 16.22
C THR A 185 2.24 -8.43 15.63
N VAL A 186 2.49 -7.53 14.68
CA VAL A 186 1.47 -6.82 13.90
C VAL A 186 1.40 -7.39 12.48
N SER A 187 0.19 -7.43 11.92
CA SER A 187 -0.05 -7.90 10.55
C SER A 187 -0.82 -6.88 9.72
N ILE A 188 -0.36 -6.63 8.50
CA ILE A 188 -1.06 -5.83 7.49
C ILE A 188 -1.45 -6.77 6.36
N THR A 189 -2.72 -6.71 5.93
CA THR A 189 -3.23 -7.54 4.83
C THR A 189 -3.48 -6.69 3.59
N ALA A 190 -2.95 -7.12 2.44
CA ALA A 190 -3.38 -6.65 1.13
C ALA A 190 -4.15 -7.74 0.39
N ASN A 191 -5.14 -7.32 -0.39
CA ASN A 191 -6.00 -8.22 -1.16
C ASN A 191 -6.04 -7.82 -2.64
N MET A 192 -6.15 -8.84 -3.50
CA MET A 192 -6.50 -8.73 -4.90
C MET A 192 -7.99 -9.01 -5.12
N ASN A 193 -8.59 -8.35 -6.11
CA ASN A 193 -9.99 -8.59 -6.50
C ASN A 193 -10.22 -9.93 -7.22
N CYS A 194 -9.18 -10.55 -7.78
CA CYS A 194 -9.23 -11.89 -8.34
C CYS A 194 -7.87 -12.60 -8.19
N THR A 195 -7.84 -13.93 -8.37
CA THR A 195 -6.60 -14.72 -8.38
C THR A 195 -5.79 -14.47 -9.64
N SER A 196 -4.48 -14.75 -9.63
CA SER A 196 -3.62 -14.73 -10.82
C SER A 196 -2.98 -16.10 -11.08
N HIS A 197 -2.71 -16.44 -12.35
CA HIS A 197 -1.89 -17.59 -12.72
C HIS A 197 -0.39 -17.37 -12.47
N SER A 198 0.02 -16.12 -12.32
CA SER A 198 1.40 -15.71 -12.07
C SER A 198 1.53 -15.08 -10.70
N MET A 199 2.70 -15.19 -10.10
CA MET A 199 3.04 -14.51 -8.85
C MET A 199 2.93 -12.99 -9.04
N VAL A 200 2.31 -12.33 -8.06
CA VAL A 200 2.26 -10.86 -7.99
C VAL A 200 3.22 -10.39 -6.91
N THR A 201 4.04 -9.39 -7.24
CA THR A 201 4.98 -8.79 -6.30
C THR A 201 4.73 -7.30 -6.16
N VAL A 202 4.74 -6.80 -4.93
CA VAL A 202 4.51 -5.39 -4.61
C VAL A 202 5.61 -4.92 -3.68
N PRO A 203 6.64 -4.23 -4.20
CA PRO A 203 7.60 -3.57 -3.34
C PRO A 203 6.89 -2.55 -2.45
N PHE A 204 7.42 -2.32 -1.25
CA PHE A 204 6.88 -1.30 -0.35
C PHE A 204 8.00 -0.59 0.39
N THR A 205 7.71 0.66 0.74
CA THR A 205 8.55 1.50 1.59
C THR A 205 7.92 1.70 2.95
N VAL A 206 8.78 1.84 3.97
CA VAL A 206 8.43 2.07 5.36
C VAL A 206 8.96 3.44 5.76
N SER A 207 8.10 4.24 6.37
CA SER A 207 8.42 5.53 6.96
C SER A 207 7.55 5.73 8.20
N GLY A 208 7.58 6.91 8.81
CA GLY A 208 6.83 7.18 10.03
C GLY A 208 7.68 7.97 11.01
N THR A 209 7.22 8.01 12.25
CA THR A 209 7.95 8.62 13.37
C THR A 209 8.48 7.60 14.35
N SER A 210 7.94 6.37 14.35
CA SER A 210 8.29 5.38 15.36
C SER A 210 9.59 4.65 15.06
N ASP A 211 10.40 4.49 16.12
CA ASP A 211 11.61 3.69 16.12
C ASP A 211 11.38 2.30 16.79
N ASP A 212 10.17 2.03 17.31
CA ASP A 212 9.80 0.85 18.11
C ASP A 212 9.32 -0.33 17.27
N HIS A 213 9.91 -0.51 16.10
CA HIS A 213 9.53 -1.60 15.21
C HIS A 213 10.71 -2.14 14.42
N ASN A 214 10.62 -3.42 14.02
CA ASN A 214 11.64 -4.04 13.18
C ASN A 214 11.32 -4.03 11.68
N LEU A 215 10.19 -3.45 11.25
CA LEU A 215 9.80 -3.42 9.84
C LEU A 215 10.78 -2.57 9.00
N SER A 216 11.23 -3.14 7.88
CA SER A 216 12.06 -2.49 6.87
C SER A 216 11.39 -2.52 5.50
N ASN A 217 11.86 -1.69 4.56
CA ASN A 217 11.45 -1.77 3.15
C ASN A 217 11.55 -3.20 2.65
N GLY A 218 10.58 -3.62 1.84
CA GLY A 218 10.45 -5.01 1.47
C GLY A 218 9.64 -5.24 0.21
N THR A 219 9.19 -6.48 0.03
CA THR A 219 8.32 -6.87 -1.07
C THR A 219 7.26 -7.80 -0.54
N LEU A 220 6.00 -7.41 -0.74
CA LEU A 220 4.85 -8.25 -0.53
C LEU A 220 4.68 -9.18 -1.73
N THR A 221 4.39 -10.45 -1.48
CA THR A 221 4.16 -11.46 -2.51
C THR A 221 2.76 -12.04 -2.36
N ILE A 222 2.05 -12.20 -3.48
CA ILE A 222 0.83 -12.98 -3.57
C ILE A 222 1.08 -14.15 -4.52
N GLU A 223 1.00 -15.36 -3.96
CA GLU A 223 1.27 -16.59 -4.68
C GLU A 223 0.19 -16.87 -5.73
N PRO A 224 0.54 -17.54 -6.85
CA PRO A 224 -0.43 -17.97 -7.85
C PRO A 224 -1.62 -18.70 -7.24
N GLY A 225 -2.83 -18.38 -7.70
CA GLY A 225 -4.08 -18.97 -7.22
C GLY A 225 -4.57 -18.46 -5.86
N THR A 226 -3.85 -17.51 -5.23
CA THR A 226 -4.31 -16.83 -4.00
C THR A 226 -4.68 -15.38 -4.28
N THR A 227 -5.38 -14.75 -3.34
CA THR A 227 -5.82 -13.35 -3.44
C THR A 227 -5.28 -12.45 -2.35
N SER A 228 -4.53 -12.98 -1.38
CA SER A 228 -4.14 -12.23 -0.18
C SER A 228 -2.65 -12.40 0.12
N GLY A 229 -2.00 -11.32 0.51
CA GLY A 229 -0.66 -11.33 1.07
C GLY A 229 -0.62 -10.64 2.43
N LEU A 230 0.36 -11.03 3.26
CA LEU A 230 0.58 -10.46 4.59
C LEU A 230 1.96 -9.81 4.67
N ILE A 231 2.01 -8.64 5.30
CA ILE A 231 3.22 -8.05 5.84
C ILE A 231 3.14 -8.22 7.36
N THR A 232 4.16 -8.82 7.97
CA THR A 232 4.23 -9.04 9.42
C THR A 232 5.54 -8.51 9.98
N PHE A 233 5.47 -7.89 11.14
CA PHE A 233 6.61 -7.34 11.85
C PHE A 233 6.27 -7.22 13.34
N ASP A 234 7.27 -6.98 14.17
CA ASP A 234 7.08 -6.85 15.62
C ASP A 234 7.23 -5.38 16.04
N ILE A 235 6.37 -4.97 16.98
CA ILE A 235 6.54 -3.78 17.79
C ILE A 235 7.47 -4.12 18.97
N GLN A 236 8.33 -3.19 19.33
CA GLN A 236 9.33 -3.32 20.37
C GLN A 236 8.86 -2.54 21.60
N ASP A 237 8.29 -3.26 22.56
CA ASP A 237 7.85 -2.72 23.84
C ASP A 237 9.05 -2.30 24.71
N ASP A 238 9.07 -1.05 25.19
CA ASP A 238 10.05 -0.56 26.14
C ASP A 238 9.47 -0.16 27.51
N GLN A 239 10.05 0.83 28.20
CA GLN A 239 9.60 1.32 29.53
C GLN A 239 9.55 2.87 29.59
N ASN A 240 9.71 3.53 28.43
CA ASN A 240 9.76 4.96 28.28
C ASN A 240 8.37 5.47 27.91
N ASN A 241 7.90 6.48 28.64
CA ASN A 241 6.66 7.15 28.24
C ASN A 241 6.93 8.03 27.02
N GLU A 242 6.23 7.76 25.93
CA GLU A 242 6.41 8.43 24.64
C GLU A 242 5.11 9.08 24.16
N SER A 243 5.20 9.90 23.12
CA SER A 243 4.01 10.43 22.44
C SER A 243 3.51 9.42 21.42
N GLU A 244 2.23 9.47 21.03
CA GLU A 244 1.73 8.63 19.93
C GLU A 244 2.57 8.78 18.66
N GLU A 245 3.01 7.64 18.13
CA GLU A 245 3.90 7.57 16.98
C GLU A 245 3.26 6.82 15.81
N THR A 246 3.94 6.81 14.66
CA THR A 246 3.40 6.21 13.44
C THR A 246 4.38 5.31 12.71
N VAL A 247 3.86 4.22 12.15
CA VAL A 247 4.51 3.40 11.12
C VAL A 247 3.67 3.47 9.85
N ILE A 248 4.26 3.92 8.75
CA ILE A 248 3.59 4.16 7.46
C ILE A 248 4.18 3.22 6.41
N ILE A 249 3.32 2.40 5.82
CA ILE A 249 3.69 1.48 4.74
C ILE A 249 3.06 2.00 3.45
N THR A 250 3.89 2.22 2.43
CA THR A 250 3.45 2.67 1.10
C THR A 250 3.77 1.61 0.06
N MET A 251 2.76 1.14 -0.69
CA MET A 251 2.97 0.27 -1.85
C MET A 251 3.64 1.04 -2.98
N ASP A 252 4.70 0.47 -3.53
CA ASP A 252 5.31 0.90 -4.79
C ASP A 252 4.65 0.18 -5.99
N GLU A 253 5.18 0.39 -7.19
CA GLU A 253 4.59 -0.14 -8.44
C GLU A 253 4.56 -1.69 -8.42
N PRO A 254 3.37 -2.31 -8.48
CA PRO A 254 3.24 -3.76 -8.45
C PRO A 254 3.62 -4.38 -9.79
N SER A 255 4.23 -5.56 -9.76
CA SER A 255 4.40 -6.41 -10.94
C SER A 255 3.30 -7.47 -10.98
N GLY A 256 2.54 -7.50 -12.08
CA GLY A 256 1.46 -8.47 -12.29
C GLY A 256 0.09 -8.06 -11.72
N ALA A 257 -0.04 -6.84 -11.20
CA ALA A 257 -1.31 -6.25 -10.76
C ALA A 257 -1.36 -4.75 -11.06
N LYS A 258 -2.48 -4.10 -10.79
CA LYS A 258 -2.64 -2.64 -10.74
C LYS A 258 -2.99 -2.22 -9.32
N TRP A 259 -2.67 -0.98 -8.93
CA TRP A 259 -3.14 -0.43 -7.66
C TRP A 259 -4.67 -0.33 -7.61
N GLY A 260 -5.22 -0.65 -6.45
CA GLY A 260 -6.56 -0.26 -6.04
C GLY A 260 -6.56 1.12 -5.39
N ASN A 261 -7.52 1.36 -4.51
CA ASN A 261 -7.69 2.68 -3.90
C ASN A 261 -6.77 2.88 -2.71
N THR A 262 -6.55 1.83 -1.91
CA THR A 262 -5.77 1.92 -0.67
C THR A 262 -4.34 1.42 -0.87
N THR A 263 -3.41 2.32 -1.15
CA THR A 263 -1.98 2.01 -1.34
C THR A 263 -1.08 2.41 -0.17
N ILE A 264 -1.63 3.13 0.82
CA ILE A 264 -0.93 3.57 2.03
C ILE A 264 -1.67 3.01 3.24
N HIS A 265 -0.92 2.45 4.19
CA HIS A 265 -1.42 1.97 5.46
C HIS A 265 -0.66 2.66 6.61
N VAL A 266 -1.40 3.32 7.51
CA VAL A 266 -0.85 4.04 8.67
C VAL A 266 -1.19 3.31 9.96
N ILE A 267 -0.17 2.91 10.70
CA ILE A 267 -0.28 2.30 12.02
C ILE A 267 0.03 3.38 13.04
N ASN A 268 -0.89 3.64 13.95
CA ASN A 268 -0.63 4.46 15.12
C ASN A 268 -0.16 3.55 16.26
N VAL A 269 1.01 3.82 16.80
CA VAL A 269 1.60 3.11 17.94
C VAL A 269 1.21 3.90 19.20
N LEU A 270 0.48 3.23 20.08
CA LEU A 270 -0.01 3.80 21.33
C LEU A 270 0.90 3.32 22.46
N ASP A 271 1.60 4.26 23.07
CA ASP A 271 2.35 4.06 24.31
C ASP A 271 1.46 3.41 25.37
N ASP A 272 1.95 2.33 25.99
CA ASP A 272 1.32 1.68 27.14
C ASP A 272 2.12 1.80 28.44
N ASP A 273 3.26 2.49 28.40
CA ASP A 273 3.92 2.96 29.58
C ASP A 273 3.17 4.15 30.15
N ASN A 274 2.91 4.07 31.45
CA ASN A 274 2.60 5.27 32.19
C ASN A 274 3.93 5.91 32.56
N TYR A 275 3.95 7.24 32.70
CA TYR A 275 4.88 7.90 33.61
C TYR A 275 5.07 6.98 34.82
N ASN A 276 6.26 6.40 34.94
CA ASN A 276 6.68 5.76 36.17
C ASN A 276 6.79 6.90 37.20
N VAL A 277 5.65 7.36 37.70
CA VAL A 277 5.57 8.15 38.92
C VAL A 277 5.94 7.16 40.00
N LYS A 278 7.26 6.99 40.20
CA LYS A 278 7.74 6.72 41.55
C LYS A 278 7.03 7.77 42.41
N PRO A 279 6.17 7.40 43.37
CA PRO A 279 5.56 8.41 44.22
C PRO A 279 6.70 9.22 44.83
N TYR A 280 6.84 10.49 44.43
CA TYR A 280 7.81 11.36 45.05
C TYR A 280 7.45 11.40 46.53
N ASN A 281 8.44 11.12 47.35
CA ASN A 281 8.33 11.15 48.79
C ASN A 281 9.43 12.06 49.36
N LEU A 282 9.41 12.31 50.66
CA LEU A 282 10.38 13.16 51.31
C LEU A 282 11.69 12.43 51.65
N ASP A 283 11.87 11.15 51.28
CA ASP A 283 13.12 10.40 51.41
C ASP A 283 13.98 10.62 50.16
N VAL A 284 14.72 11.73 50.19
CA VAL A 284 15.51 12.26 49.07
C VAL A 284 16.77 11.44 48.85
N ASP A 285 17.40 10.87 49.88
CA ASP A 285 18.57 9.99 49.68
C ASP A 285 18.23 8.49 49.63
N GLN A 286 16.94 8.16 49.74
CA GLN A 286 16.38 6.81 49.71
C GLN A 286 17.01 5.87 50.75
N ASN A 287 17.36 6.40 51.92
CA ASN A 287 17.95 5.62 53.00
C ASN A 287 16.89 4.81 53.79
N GLY A 288 15.60 5.02 53.49
CA GLY A 288 14.46 4.36 54.15
C GLY A 288 13.91 5.11 55.36
N SER A 289 14.34 6.35 55.60
CA SER A 289 13.90 7.22 56.68
C SER A 289 13.85 8.66 56.18
N VAL A 290 12.79 9.39 56.53
CA VAL A 290 12.70 10.84 56.29
C VAL A 290 13.25 11.55 57.52
N ASP A 291 14.43 12.15 57.42
CA ASP A 291 15.04 12.86 58.54
C ASP A 291 15.55 14.27 58.21
N GLY A 292 15.54 15.13 59.23
CA GLY A 292 15.84 16.55 59.04
C GLY A 292 17.31 16.85 58.80
N GLY A 293 18.21 15.95 59.21
CA GLY A 293 19.66 16.08 59.03
C GLY A 293 20.13 15.67 57.64
N THR A 294 19.32 14.89 56.93
CA THR A 294 19.58 14.41 55.59
C THR A 294 18.61 15.06 54.59
N ASP A 295 17.41 14.51 54.44
CA ASP A 295 16.40 14.91 53.48
C ASP A 295 15.97 16.35 53.64
N GLY A 296 15.69 16.75 54.88
CA GLY A 296 15.30 18.13 55.17
C GLY A 296 16.37 19.12 54.69
N LEU A 297 17.64 18.83 54.95
CA LEU A 297 18.74 19.69 54.52
C LEU A 297 18.93 19.66 52.99
N LEU A 298 18.72 18.51 52.34
CA LEU A 298 18.75 18.40 50.87
C LEU A 298 17.64 19.25 50.23
N LEU A 299 16.40 19.10 50.69
CA LEU A 299 15.22 19.83 50.22
C LEU A 299 15.40 21.34 50.36
N ILE A 300 15.79 21.81 51.55
CA ILE A 300 15.92 23.25 51.77
C ILE A 300 17.12 23.84 51.01
N ARG A 301 18.24 23.12 50.90
CA ARG A 301 19.39 23.57 50.09
C ARG A 301 18.99 23.73 48.63
N TYR A 302 18.28 22.74 48.08
CA TYR A 302 17.80 22.76 46.72
C TYR A 302 16.82 23.91 46.45
N LEU A 303 15.86 24.15 47.35
CA LEU A 303 14.90 25.25 47.20
C LEU A 303 15.51 26.64 47.42
N PHE A 304 16.68 26.73 48.06
CA PHE A 304 17.56 27.92 48.02
C PHE A 304 18.55 27.90 46.84
N GLU A 305 18.27 27.11 45.81
CA GLU A 305 19.03 27.02 44.54
C GLU A 305 20.48 26.55 44.70
N ASN A 306 20.79 25.79 45.77
CA ASN A 306 22.09 25.14 45.89
C ASN A 306 22.10 23.85 45.07
N THR A 307 23.11 23.74 44.21
CA THR A 307 23.32 22.60 43.30
C THR A 307 24.74 22.05 43.46
N GLY A 308 25.04 20.94 42.81
CA GLY A 308 26.33 20.28 42.78
C GLY A 308 26.76 19.76 44.15
N GLU A 309 28.06 19.84 44.42
CA GLU A 309 28.64 19.44 45.71
C GLU A 309 28.02 20.18 46.91
N ASN A 310 27.59 21.44 46.75
CA ASN A 310 27.01 22.20 47.85
C ASN A 310 25.64 21.66 48.29
N LEU A 311 24.91 21.00 47.38
CA LEU A 311 23.67 20.33 47.69
C LEU A 311 23.92 19.16 48.65
N VAL A 312 24.81 18.24 48.27
CA VAL A 312 24.98 16.93 48.94
C VAL A 312 25.98 16.91 50.09
N LYS A 313 26.89 17.89 50.15
CA LYS A 313 28.04 17.83 51.07
C LYS A 313 27.62 17.68 52.52
N SER A 314 28.04 16.56 53.11
CA SER A 314 27.87 16.19 54.52
C SER A 314 26.42 16.10 55.00
N VAL A 315 25.46 15.90 54.09
CA VAL A 315 24.04 15.72 54.42
C VAL A 315 23.45 14.43 53.89
N VAL A 316 24.05 13.78 52.90
CA VAL A 316 23.59 12.45 52.43
C VAL A 316 23.93 11.38 53.48
N ALA A 317 22.96 10.51 53.79
CA ALA A 317 23.14 9.41 54.74
C ALA A 317 24.18 8.38 54.27
N ASN A 318 24.86 7.73 55.21
CA ASN A 318 25.83 6.68 54.87
C ASN A 318 25.19 5.41 54.26
N ASN A 319 23.90 5.20 54.48
CA ASN A 319 23.10 4.08 53.98
C ASN A 319 22.11 4.50 52.87
N CYS A 320 22.40 5.60 52.17
CA CYS A 320 21.63 6.07 51.02
C CYS A 320 21.55 5.02 49.91
N ASN A 321 20.44 5.04 49.16
CA ASN A 321 20.34 4.37 47.86
C ASN A 321 20.40 5.38 46.70
N ARG A 322 20.21 6.67 46.99
CA ARG A 322 20.41 7.81 46.08
C ARG A 322 21.50 8.71 46.68
N CYS A 323 22.75 8.42 46.31
CA CYS A 323 23.92 8.99 46.99
C CYS A 323 24.65 10.06 46.17
N GLU A 324 24.56 9.98 44.85
CA GLU A 324 25.33 10.81 43.94
C GLU A 324 24.62 12.14 43.68
N VAL A 325 25.42 13.18 43.44
CA VAL A 325 24.94 14.55 43.12
C VAL A 325 23.89 14.52 42.01
N MET A 326 24.21 13.85 40.90
CA MET A 326 23.36 13.81 39.71
C MET A 326 22.01 13.15 40.00
N ASP A 327 22.01 12.05 40.75
CA ASP A 327 20.77 11.32 41.05
C ASP A 327 19.86 12.12 41.96
N ILE A 328 20.43 12.79 42.98
CA ILE A 328 19.70 13.66 43.90
C ILE A 328 19.13 14.87 43.16
N GLU A 329 19.89 15.51 42.27
CA GLU A 329 19.41 16.65 41.49
C GLU A 329 18.28 16.25 40.53
N ASN A 330 18.43 15.14 39.81
CA ASN A 330 17.38 14.64 38.92
C ASN A 330 16.08 14.41 39.70
N TYR A 331 16.17 13.72 40.83
CA TYR A 331 15.00 13.50 41.68
C TYR A 331 14.33 14.80 42.14
N LEU A 332 15.11 15.78 42.59
CA LEU A 332 14.58 17.04 43.09
C LEU A 332 14.01 17.92 41.98
N ASN A 333 14.62 17.90 40.78
CA ASN A 333 14.10 18.58 39.59
C ASN A 333 12.74 18.02 39.18
N ASP A 334 12.61 16.70 39.16
CA ASP A 334 11.35 16.04 38.81
C ASP A 334 10.29 16.23 39.91
N ALA A 335 10.70 16.22 41.18
CA ALA A 335 9.82 16.43 42.33
C ALA A 335 9.37 17.90 42.50
N LYS A 336 10.11 18.89 41.96
CA LYS A 336 9.90 20.31 42.23
C LYS A 336 8.49 20.79 41.91
N SER A 337 7.97 20.44 40.74
CA SER A 337 6.61 20.81 40.32
C SER A 337 5.53 19.87 40.86
N ALA A 338 5.91 18.67 41.32
CA ALA A 338 4.99 17.65 41.76
C ALA A 338 4.63 17.76 43.25
N ILE A 339 5.64 17.96 44.12
CA ILE A 339 5.46 17.85 45.58
C ILE A 339 6.11 18.96 46.42
N LEU A 340 6.95 19.82 45.84
CA LEU A 340 7.73 20.80 46.62
C LEU A 340 7.08 22.19 46.74
N ASP A 341 5.99 22.46 46.02
CA ASP A 341 5.13 23.63 46.25
C ASP A 341 4.15 23.28 47.39
N VAL A 342 4.56 23.49 48.63
CA VAL A 342 3.86 23.05 49.83
C VAL A 342 2.70 23.97 50.18
N ASP A 343 2.86 25.30 50.05
CA ASP A 343 1.77 26.24 50.32
C ASP A 343 0.86 26.50 49.10
N GLY A 344 1.23 25.98 47.94
CA GLY A 344 0.41 25.94 46.75
C GLY A 344 0.23 27.29 46.08
N ASN A 345 1.19 28.21 46.25
CA ASN A 345 1.20 29.50 45.56
C ASN A 345 1.71 29.41 44.11
N GLY A 346 2.11 28.22 43.65
CA GLY A 346 2.66 27.97 42.32
C GLY A 346 4.16 28.24 42.20
N GLN A 347 4.86 28.47 43.32
CA GLN A 347 6.32 28.64 43.40
C GLN A 347 6.87 27.74 44.51
N ALA A 348 7.76 26.80 44.16
CA ALA A 348 8.51 26.04 45.14
C ALA A 348 9.80 26.79 45.49
N ASP A 349 9.83 27.49 46.62
CA ASP A 349 10.99 28.30 47.05
C ASP A 349 11.45 28.03 48.49
N GLY A 350 12.69 28.41 48.80
CA GLY A 350 13.32 28.11 50.09
C GLY A 350 12.76 28.90 51.26
N GLY A 351 12.23 30.11 51.02
CA GLY A 351 11.69 31.01 52.04
C GLY A 351 10.30 30.63 52.52
N THR A 352 9.55 29.90 51.70
CA THR A 352 8.22 29.38 52.01
C THR A 352 8.27 27.86 52.19
N ASP A 353 8.34 27.13 51.09
CA ASP A 353 8.18 25.67 51.05
C ASP A 353 9.34 24.95 51.71
N GLY A 354 10.56 25.40 51.46
CA GLY A 354 11.75 24.83 52.09
C GLY A 354 11.67 24.92 53.61
N LEU A 355 11.20 26.05 54.14
CA LEU A 355 10.98 26.23 55.58
C LEU A 355 9.81 25.43 56.12
N LEU A 356 8.74 25.22 55.35
CA LEU A 356 7.63 24.35 55.72
C LEU A 356 8.06 22.87 55.77
N LEU A 357 8.78 22.40 54.75
CA LEU A 357 9.32 21.04 54.66
C LEU A 357 10.26 20.74 55.82
N ILE A 358 11.27 21.59 56.06
CA ILE A 358 12.24 21.36 57.14
C ILE A 358 11.54 21.36 58.50
N ARG A 359 10.60 22.27 58.75
CA ARG A 359 9.84 22.32 60.01
C ARG A 359 9.01 21.06 60.20
N TYR A 360 8.33 20.61 59.15
CA TYR A 360 7.52 19.40 59.18
C TYR A 360 8.37 18.15 59.45
N ILE A 361 9.52 18.00 58.78
CA ILE A 361 10.42 16.86 58.98
C ILE A 361 11.01 16.86 60.40
N PHE A 362 11.31 18.03 60.97
CA PHE A 362 11.70 18.17 62.39
C PHE A 362 10.53 18.15 63.39
N GLU A 363 9.39 17.57 63.01
CA GLU A 363 8.21 17.37 63.86
C GLU A 363 7.59 18.67 64.43
N ASN A 364 7.86 19.83 63.82
CA ASN A 364 7.13 21.06 64.15
C ASN A 364 5.76 21.03 63.46
N ARG A 365 4.71 21.21 64.25
CA ARG A 365 3.30 21.10 63.83
C ARG A 365 2.51 22.34 64.27
N GLY A 366 1.30 22.50 63.75
CA GLY A 366 0.39 23.60 64.09
C GLY A 366 0.98 24.97 63.77
N GLU A 367 0.77 25.95 64.65
CA GLU A 367 1.29 27.32 64.47
C GLU A 367 2.82 27.37 64.29
N ASN A 368 3.57 26.45 64.89
CA ASN A 368 5.03 26.41 64.74
C ASN A 368 5.46 26.00 63.33
N LEU A 369 4.64 25.24 62.62
CA LEU A 369 4.87 24.88 61.22
C LEU A 369 4.76 26.14 60.35
N ILE A 370 3.64 26.87 60.46
CA ILE A 370 3.28 27.94 59.50
C ILE A 370 3.77 29.34 59.86
N ARG A 371 4.12 29.61 61.13
CA ARG A 371 4.37 30.98 61.60
C ARG A 371 5.47 31.67 60.80
N GLY A 372 5.06 32.69 60.04
CA GLY A 372 5.93 33.61 59.29
C GLY A 372 6.60 33.03 58.04
N VAL A 373 6.11 31.90 57.52
CA VAL A 373 6.70 31.24 56.34
C VAL A 373 5.72 30.90 55.24
N VAL A 374 4.41 30.93 55.47
CA VAL A 374 3.41 30.71 54.40
C VAL A 374 3.32 31.96 53.52
N ALA A 375 3.31 31.79 52.19
CA ALA A 375 3.16 32.88 51.23
C ALA A 375 1.82 33.60 51.38
N SER A 376 1.75 34.87 50.98
CA SER A 376 0.51 35.65 51.04
C SER A 376 -0.57 35.21 50.05
N ASP A 377 -0.17 34.53 48.98
CA ASP A 377 -0.98 34.02 47.88
C ASP A 377 -1.10 32.48 47.89
N CYS A 378 -0.88 31.86 49.05
CA CYS A 378 -1.06 30.42 49.28
C CYS A 378 -2.46 29.92 48.89
N THR A 379 -2.53 28.65 48.49
CA THR A 379 -3.78 27.89 48.39
C THR A 379 -3.94 26.87 49.53
N ARG A 380 -2.84 26.53 50.21
CA ARG A 380 -2.77 25.78 51.46
C ARG A 380 -2.17 26.68 52.53
N CYS A 381 -3.03 27.37 53.26
CA CYS A 381 -2.62 28.47 54.13
C CYS A 381 -2.60 28.11 55.62
N THR A 382 -3.27 27.03 55.99
CA THR A 382 -3.39 26.58 57.37
C THR A 382 -2.44 25.42 57.67
N ALA A 383 -2.08 25.27 58.95
CA ALA A 383 -1.26 24.14 59.37
C ALA A 383 -1.95 22.79 59.07
N GLU A 384 -3.27 22.71 59.20
CA GLU A 384 -4.02 21.50 58.89
C GLU A 384 -3.95 21.13 57.40
N GLU A 385 -4.13 22.09 56.49
CA GLU A 385 -4.02 21.84 55.04
C GLU A 385 -2.61 21.39 54.64
N ILE A 386 -1.58 22.05 55.19
CA ILE A 386 -0.18 21.73 54.90
C ILE A 386 0.20 20.36 55.48
N GLU A 387 -0.19 20.05 56.71
CA GLU A 387 0.08 18.75 57.32
C GLU A 387 -0.62 17.61 56.57
N ASN A 388 -1.87 17.82 56.13
CA ASN A 388 -2.61 16.86 55.32
C ASN A 388 -1.96 16.63 53.95
N TYR A 389 -1.34 17.67 53.37
CA TYR A 389 -0.61 17.57 52.11
C TYR A 389 0.71 16.80 52.26
N LEU A 390 1.46 17.05 53.34
CA LEU A 390 2.78 16.45 53.58
C LEU A 390 2.72 15.03 54.14
N ALA A 391 1.68 14.69 54.92
CA ALA A 391 1.50 13.36 55.52
C ALA A 391 1.71 12.16 54.57
N PRO A 392 1.08 12.10 53.38
CA PRO A 392 1.26 10.97 52.47
C PRO A 392 2.63 10.92 51.79
N LEU A 393 3.46 11.96 51.91
CA LEU A 393 4.79 12.03 51.31
C LEU A 393 5.88 11.43 52.21
N CYS A 394 5.56 11.04 53.44
CA CYS A 394 6.46 10.29 54.31
C CYS A 394 6.21 8.78 54.15
N PRO A 395 7.17 8.00 53.62
CA PRO A 395 7.05 6.56 53.42
C PRO A 395 7.04 5.73 54.72
#